data_AF-A0A0F8VS82-F1
#
_entry.id   AF-A0A0F8VS82-F1
#
_cell.length_a   1.000
_cell.length_b   1.000
_cell.length_c   1.000
_cell.angle_alpha   90.00
_cell.angle_beta   90.00
_cell.angle_gamma   90.00
#
_symmetry.space_group_name_H-M   'P 1'
#
loop_
_entity.id
_entity.type
_entity.pdbx_description
1 polymer ?
#
loop_
_entity_poly.entity_id
_entity_poly.type
_entity_poly.pdbx_seq_one_letter_code
_entity_poly.pdbx_strand_id
1 'polypeptide(L)'
;IYVNNTSCVEVSTSKDNVPSWKVPWVHHLFESGATVADGICTAYKIRKAKGLFEGEIPYIIHIGGDGSTYDIGFQFLKAALIRTSTMVEMNIYLKDQK
;
A
#
# COMPACT_ATOMS: atom_id res chain seq x y z
N ILE A 1 -7.21 2.55 3.40
CA ILE A 1 -6.52 1.38 3.98
C ILE A 1 -5.04 1.61 3.81
N TYR A 2 -4.29 1.65 4.91
CA TYR A 2 -2.84 1.81 4.87
C TYR A 2 -2.16 0.46 4.97
N VAL A 3 -1.14 0.23 4.15
CA VAL A 3 -0.27 -0.94 4.20
C VAL A 3 1.14 -0.44 4.47
N ASN A 4 1.74 -0.84 5.59
CA ASN A 4 3.03 -0.31 6.04
C ASN A 4 4.08 -1.43 6.07
N ASN A 5 5.21 -1.25 5.40
CA ASN A 5 6.37 -2.12 5.63
C ASN A 5 6.92 -1.90 7.05
N THR A 6 7.64 -2.89 7.57
CA THR A 6 8.59 -2.67 8.68
C THR A 6 9.46 -1.44 8.38
N SER A 7 9.40 -0.43 9.24
CA SER A 7 10.05 0.87 9.02
C SER A 7 10.00 1.71 10.30
N CYS A 8 10.70 2.84 10.31
CA CYS A 8 10.59 3.82 11.40
C CYS A 8 9.14 4.31 11.58
N VAL A 9 8.38 4.47 10.50
CA VAL A 9 6.97 4.89 10.56
C VAL A 9 6.13 3.83 11.26
N GLU A 10 6.33 2.56 10.93
CA GLU A 10 5.64 1.45 11.60
C GLU A 10 5.96 1.45 13.11
N VAL A 11 7.23 1.31 13.48
CA VAL A 11 7.63 1.23 14.90
C VAL A 11 7.16 2.44 15.71
N SER A 12 7.17 3.64 15.13
CA SER A 12 6.76 4.88 15.81
C SER A 12 5.25 5.05 15.92
N THR A 13 4.45 4.34 15.11
CA THR A 13 2.98 4.52 15.05
C THR A 13 2.18 3.30 15.44
N SER A 14 2.82 2.13 15.54
CA SER A 14 2.16 0.84 15.82
C SER A 14 2.91 -0.02 16.82
N LYS A 15 3.59 0.60 17.80
CA LYS A 15 4.27 -0.14 18.85
C LYS A 15 3.26 -1.01 19.62
N ASP A 16 3.51 -2.31 19.67
CA ASP A 16 2.68 -3.28 20.39
C ASP A 16 1.19 -3.20 20.00
N ASN A 17 0.27 -3.28 20.98
CA ASN A 17 -1.18 -3.24 20.75
C ASN A 17 -1.77 -1.81 20.79
N VAL A 18 -0.97 -0.77 20.55
CA VAL A 18 -1.42 0.64 20.60
C VAL A 18 -1.20 1.38 19.27
N PRO A 19 -1.96 1.04 18.20
CA PRO A 19 -1.83 1.70 16.91
C PRO A 19 -2.38 3.14 16.95
N SER A 20 -1.67 4.07 16.31
CA SER A 20 -2.06 5.47 16.14
C SER A 20 -3.07 5.70 15.00
N TRP A 21 -3.52 4.62 14.34
CA TRP A 21 -4.32 4.66 13.12
C TRP A 21 -5.82 4.67 13.42
N LYS A 22 -6.52 5.72 12.96
CA LYS A 22 -8.00 5.83 13.07
C LYS A 22 -8.77 5.17 11.91
N VAL A 23 -8.04 4.56 10.99
CA VAL A 23 -8.57 3.91 9.78
C VAL A 23 -7.92 2.53 9.65
N PRO A 24 -8.47 1.62 8.82
CA PRO A 24 -7.85 0.32 8.61
C PRO A 24 -6.40 0.45 8.18
N TRP A 25 -5.53 -0.20 8.94
CA TRP A 25 -4.08 -0.24 8.76
C TRP A 25 -3.61 -1.67 8.92
N VAL A 26 -2.60 -2.06 8.15
CA VAL A 26 -2.00 -3.38 8.23
C VAL A 26 -0.48 -3.27 8.09
N HIS A 27 0.22 -3.95 8.99
CA HIS A 27 1.64 -4.22 8.87
C HIS A 27 1.91 -5.31 7.84
N HIS A 28 2.98 -5.15 7.08
CA HIS A 28 3.56 -6.23 6.31
C HIS A 28 5.09 -6.21 6.35
N LEU A 29 5.71 -7.31 5.90
CA LEU A 29 7.16 -7.50 5.96
C LEU A 29 7.92 -6.38 5.25
N PHE A 30 9.22 -6.28 5.56
CA PHE A 30 10.05 -5.16 5.18
C PHE A 30 10.10 -4.93 3.66
N GLU A 31 10.01 -6.00 2.88
CA GLU A 31 10.16 -6.00 1.42
C GLU A 31 8.83 -5.90 0.66
N SER A 32 7.72 -6.42 1.18
CA SER A 32 6.59 -6.88 0.35
C SER A 32 5.31 -6.04 0.43
N GLY A 33 5.27 -5.01 1.28
CA GLY A 33 4.08 -4.16 1.53
C GLY A 33 3.42 -3.59 0.27
N ALA A 34 4.19 -3.20 -0.75
CA ALA A 34 3.64 -2.68 -2.01
C ALA A 34 2.75 -3.72 -2.73
N THR A 35 3.16 -4.99 -2.75
CA THR A 35 2.37 -6.06 -3.37
C THR A 35 1.15 -6.46 -2.56
N VAL A 36 1.16 -6.24 -1.24
CA VAL A 36 -0.02 -6.42 -0.40
C VAL A 36 -1.05 -5.32 -0.66
N ALA A 37 -0.60 -4.07 -0.77
CA ALA A 37 -1.47 -2.98 -1.21
C ALA A 37 -2.13 -3.29 -2.57
N ASP A 38 -1.35 -3.85 -3.50
CA ASP A 38 -1.84 -4.30 -4.81
C ASP A 38 -2.90 -5.42 -4.69
N GLY A 39 -2.59 -6.44 -3.89
CA GLY A 39 -3.53 -7.54 -3.62
C GLY A 39 -4.84 -7.06 -3.00
N ILE A 40 -4.80 -6.12 -2.04
CA ILE A 40 -5.99 -5.54 -1.42
C ILE A 40 -6.81 -4.76 -2.46
N CYS A 41 -6.17 -3.90 -3.25
CA CYS A 41 -6.84 -3.14 -4.31
C CYS A 41 -7.54 -4.07 -5.31
N THR A 42 -6.84 -5.10 -5.76
CA THR A 42 -7.36 -6.11 -6.67
C THR A 42 -8.53 -6.89 -6.06
N ALA A 43 -8.43 -7.26 -4.77
CA ALA A 43 -9.52 -7.93 -4.07
C ALA A 43 -10.79 -7.08 -4.02
N TYR A 44 -10.71 -5.79 -3.69
CA TYR A 44 -11.88 -4.89 -3.70
C TYR A 44 -12.47 -4.74 -5.10
N LYS A 45 -11.64 -4.58 -6.14
CA LYS A 45 -12.08 -4.52 -7.54
C LYS A 45 -12.85 -5.79 -7.94
N ILE A 46 -12.30 -6.97 -7.64
CA ILE A 46 -12.94 -8.26 -7.93
C ILE A 46 -14.26 -8.40 -7.16
N ARG A 47 -14.28 -8.06 -5.86
CA ARG A 47 -15.50 -8.15 -5.05
C ARG A 47 -16.59 -7.23 -5.58
N LYS A 48 -16.24 -6.00 -5.97
CA LYS A 48 -17.18 -5.04 -6.56
C LYS A 48 -17.72 -5.55 -7.91
N ALA A 49 -16.85 -6.06 -8.78
CA ALA A 49 -17.26 -6.64 -10.06
C ALA A 49 -18.20 -7.85 -9.90
N LYS A 50 -18.05 -8.61 -8.82
CA LYS A 50 -18.91 -9.76 -8.47
C LYS A 50 -20.20 -9.36 -7.71
N GLY A 51 -20.43 -8.07 -7.44
CA GLY A 51 -21.56 -7.62 -6.62
C GLY A 51 -21.47 -8.02 -5.14
N LEU A 52 -20.27 -8.40 -4.66
CA LEU A 52 -20.02 -8.82 -3.27
C LEU A 52 -19.50 -7.68 -2.38
N PHE A 53 -19.49 -6.46 -2.91
CA PHE A 53 -19.07 -5.26 -2.20
C PHE A 53 -19.87 -4.07 -2.73
N GLU A 54 -20.61 -3.43 -1.83
CA GLU A 54 -21.38 -2.23 -2.11
C GLU A 54 -20.57 -0.98 -1.76
N GLY A 55 -20.74 0.09 -2.53
CA GLY A 55 -20.04 1.36 -2.31
C GLY A 55 -18.78 1.55 -3.15
N GLU A 56 -18.01 2.57 -2.80
CA GLU A 56 -16.78 2.96 -3.51
C GLU A 56 -15.59 2.09 -3.08
N ILE A 57 -14.71 1.79 -4.05
CA ILE A 57 -13.47 1.10 -3.73
C ILE A 57 -12.64 2.04 -2.84
N PRO A 58 -12.21 1.60 -1.65
CA PRO A 58 -11.48 2.48 -0.74
C PRO A 58 -10.14 2.90 -1.36
N TYR A 59 -9.57 3.99 -0.88
CA TYR A 59 -8.17 4.31 -1.16
C TYR A 59 -7.26 3.30 -0.45
N ILE A 60 -6.34 2.70 -1.21
CA ILE A 60 -5.26 1.86 -0.67
C ILE A 60 -3.97 2.66 -0.79
N ILE A 61 -3.29 2.86 0.33
CA ILE A 61 -2.06 3.64 0.41
C ILE A 61 -0.96 2.74 0.97
N HIS A 62 0.10 2.55 0.18
CA HIS A 62 1.31 1.89 0.62
C HIS A 62 2.25 2.93 1.25
N ILE A 63 2.78 2.62 2.44
CA ILE A 63 3.80 3.42 3.12
C ILE A 63 5.06 2.54 3.24
N GLY A 64 6.12 2.98 2.57
CA GLY A 64 7.44 2.40 2.65
C GLY A 64 8.49 3.45 2.98
N GLY A 65 9.51 3.05 3.75
CA GLY A 65 10.73 3.83 3.90
C GLY A 65 11.67 3.63 2.71
N ASP A 66 12.76 4.39 2.68
CA ASP A 66 13.78 4.36 1.64
C ASP A 66 14.29 2.92 1.38
N GLY A 67 14.68 2.17 2.42
CA GLY A 67 15.13 0.78 2.25
C GLY A 67 14.11 -0.15 1.57
N SER A 68 12.81 0.00 1.87
CA SER A 68 11.75 -0.79 1.23
C SER A 68 11.38 -0.32 -0.18
N THR A 69 11.79 0.89 -0.57
CA THR A 69 11.47 1.46 -1.89
C THR A 69 12.66 1.48 -2.84
N TYR A 70 13.90 1.48 -2.34
CA TYR A 70 15.13 1.58 -3.13
C TYR A 70 16.01 0.33 -3.05
N ASP A 71 15.85 -0.52 -2.03
CA ASP A 71 16.69 -1.70 -1.81
C ASP A 71 15.83 -2.98 -1.74
N ILE A 72 15.65 -3.54 -0.55
CA ILE A 72 15.03 -4.87 -0.36
C ILE A 72 13.62 -5.01 -0.95
N GLY A 73 12.83 -3.94 -0.94
CA GLY A 73 11.46 -3.96 -1.45
C GLY A 73 11.30 -3.46 -2.89
N PHE A 74 12.38 -3.07 -3.57
CA PHE A 74 12.28 -2.47 -4.91
C PHE A 74 11.64 -3.42 -5.94
N GLN A 75 11.94 -4.72 -5.87
CA GLN A 75 11.29 -5.72 -6.73
C GLN A 75 9.76 -5.75 -6.54
N PHE A 76 9.31 -5.68 -5.29
CA PHE A 76 7.89 -5.73 -4.93
C PHE A 76 7.17 -4.45 -5.32
N LEU A 77 7.79 -3.29 -5.09
CA LEU A 77 7.29 -1.99 -5.54
C LEU A 77 7.14 -1.95 -7.06
N LYS A 78 8.21 -2.31 -7.78
CA LYS A 78 8.19 -2.39 -9.25
C LYS A 78 7.06 -3.29 -9.73
N ALA A 79 6.92 -4.48 -9.13
CA ALA A 79 5.90 -5.43 -9.53
C ALA A 79 4.47 -4.91 -9.28
N ALA A 80 4.24 -4.18 -8.18
CA ALA A 80 2.94 -3.57 -7.89
C ALA A 80 2.58 -2.45 -8.88
N LEU A 81 3.55 -1.61 -9.25
CA LEU A 81 3.37 -0.52 -10.22
C LEU A 81 3.04 -1.04 -11.63
N ILE A 82 3.78 -2.04 -12.11
CA ILE A 82 3.61 -2.55 -13.48
C ILE A 82 2.34 -3.39 -13.67
N ARG A 83 1.82 -4.03 -12.61
CA ARG A 83 0.69 -4.98 -12.74
C ARG A 83 -0.66 -4.30 -12.91
N THR A 84 -0.89 -3.15 -12.28
CA THR A 84 -2.24 -2.59 -12.22
C THR A 84 -2.45 -1.35 -13.07
N SER A 85 -1.39 -0.70 -13.55
CA SER A 85 -1.44 0.59 -14.25
C SER A 85 -2.21 1.70 -13.49
N THR A 86 -2.56 1.48 -12.22
CA THR A 86 -3.42 2.37 -11.40
C THR A 86 -2.72 2.82 -10.12
N MET A 87 -1.52 2.30 -9.85
CA MET A 87 -0.69 2.80 -8.77
C MET A 87 0.19 3.91 -9.28
N VAL A 88 0.18 5.02 -8.57
CA VAL A 88 1.11 6.14 -8.75
C VAL A 88 2.02 6.19 -7.53
N GLU A 89 3.31 6.36 -7.76
CA GLU A 89 4.20 6.79 -6.70
C GLU A 89 3.86 8.25 -6.37
N MET A 90 3.68 8.58 -5.10
CA MET A 90 3.37 9.95 -4.69
C MET A 90 4.63 10.81 -4.75
N ASN A 91 5.02 11.17 -5.97
CA ASN A 91 6.21 11.95 -6.28
C ASN A 91 5.79 13.35 -6.75
N ILE A 92 6.43 14.39 -6.21
CA ILE A 92 6.11 15.79 -6.57
C ILE A 92 6.31 16.08 -8.05
N TYR A 93 7.19 15.35 -8.74
CA TYR A 93 7.44 15.49 -10.17
C TYR A 93 6.45 14.71 -11.04
N LEU A 94 5.70 13.76 -10.45
CA LEU A 94 4.67 12.98 -11.15
C LEU A 94 3.27 13.59 -11.00
N LYS A 95 3.12 14.67 -10.22
CA LYS A 95 1.85 15.35 -9.97
C LYS A 95 1.19 15.90 -11.24
N ASP A 96 1.99 16.21 -12.25
CA ASP A 96 1.56 16.83 -13.51
C ASP A 96 1.47 15.84 -14.69
N GLN A 97 1.79 14.56 -14.48
CA GLN A 97 1.61 13.54 -15.51
C GLN A 97 0.13 13.14 -15.58
N LYS A 98 -0.59 13.77 -16.52
CA LYS A 98 -1.96 13.43 -16.90
C LYS A 98 -2.05 12.07 -17.57
#